data_AF-Q1RIY6-F1
#
_entry.id   AF-Q1RIY6-F1
#
_cell.length_a   1.000
_cell.length_b   1.000
_cell.length_c   1.000
_cell.angle_alpha   90.00
_cell.angle_beta   90.00
_cell.angle_gamma   90.00
#
_symmetry.space_group_name_H-M   'P 1'
#
loop_
_entity.id
_entity.type
_entity.pdbx_description
1 polymer ?
#
loop_
_entity_poly.entity_id
_entity_poly.type
_entity_poly.pdbx_seq_one_letter_code
_entity_poly.pdbx_strand_id
1 'polypeptide(L)'
;MKSCKNFGIAISIIIIAIVSILGFQNYQKHTQDKHFEQIVNDLNNLEVTDELLRKNFISEIQNIYVTENPQIDKDIKYVWVLSARHSYNKMPIISHAQNIGAVDKEDGYNRMRLGIEIAKEVAAKKLNKQVSDLTYQELKEYGPIILFNGGAYDNGLLKEVLDNNQIKDYPKENFYIFALLENQANTGGQFKTLYKEHKDGNIDLNNAEIAIITHAYHFPRVYRYFDNKPNFDFFYNHNTKPMIFLVDRKFETVGVDNELKQELLKLPSYIQKCFISEKHTL
;
A
#
# COMPACT_ATOMS: atom_id res chain seq x y z
N MET A 1 31.96 -33.85 -36.64
CA MET A 1 32.02 -32.38 -36.81
C MET A 1 30.67 -31.63 -36.91
N LYS A 2 29.49 -32.27 -36.74
CA LYS A 2 28.19 -31.55 -36.70
C LYS A 2 27.82 -30.94 -35.33
N SER A 3 28.39 -31.45 -34.24
CA SER A 3 28.06 -31.04 -32.86
C SER A 3 28.61 -29.65 -32.45
N CYS A 4 29.85 -29.28 -32.84
CA CYS A 4 30.41 -27.97 -32.46
C CYS A 4 29.75 -26.77 -33.16
N LYS A 5 29.20 -26.91 -34.38
CA LYS A 5 28.48 -25.83 -35.07
C LYS A 5 27.17 -25.49 -34.34
N ASN A 6 26.44 -26.51 -33.88
CA ASN A 6 25.20 -26.32 -33.13
C ASN A 6 25.47 -25.71 -31.75
N PHE A 7 26.61 -26.01 -31.14
CA PHE A 7 27.03 -25.42 -29.86
C PHE A 7 27.36 -23.93 -29.98
N GLY A 8 28.11 -23.52 -31.01
CA GLY A 8 28.41 -22.10 -31.26
C GLY A 8 27.15 -21.27 -31.55
N ILE A 9 26.22 -21.82 -32.35
CA ILE A 9 24.92 -21.17 -32.62
C ILE A 9 24.09 -21.05 -31.33
N ALA A 10 24.05 -22.08 -30.49
CA ALA A 10 23.34 -22.05 -29.21
C ALA A 10 23.90 -20.97 -28.26
N ILE A 11 25.23 -20.85 -28.16
CA ILE A 11 25.88 -19.79 -27.36
C ILE A 11 25.52 -18.40 -27.90
N SER A 12 25.58 -18.20 -29.22
CA SER A 12 25.21 -16.91 -29.81
C SER A 12 23.75 -16.53 -29.53
N ILE A 13 22.82 -17.49 -29.59
CA ILE A 13 21.41 -17.26 -29.25
C ILE A 13 21.26 -16.87 -27.77
N ILE A 14 21.96 -17.56 -26.86
CA ILE A 14 21.94 -17.24 -25.43
C ILE A 14 22.48 -15.83 -25.17
N ILE A 15 23.59 -15.45 -25.82
CA ILE A 15 24.18 -14.11 -25.67
C ILE A 15 23.20 -13.04 -26.18
N ILE A 16 22.60 -13.23 -27.35
CA ILE A 16 21.61 -12.30 -27.91
C ILE A 16 20.40 -12.17 -26.98
N ALA A 17 19.93 -13.27 -26.38
CA ALA A 17 18.83 -13.28 -25.43
C ALA A 17 19.19 -12.47 -24.17
N ILE A 18 20.36 -12.71 -23.56
CA ILE A 18 20.82 -11.98 -22.37
C ILE A 18 20.97 -10.49 -22.66
N VAL A 19 21.63 -10.12 -23.77
CA VAL A 19 21.83 -8.71 -24.16
C VAL A 19 20.50 -8.03 -24.43
N SER A 20 19.56 -8.71 -25.09
CA SER A 20 18.22 -8.18 -25.34
C SER A 20 17.45 -7.95 -24.02
N ILE A 21 17.53 -8.88 -23.07
CA ILE A 21 16.88 -8.76 -21.76
C ILE A 21 17.48 -7.58 -20.98
N LEU A 22 18.80 -7.49 -20.87
CA LEU A 22 19.48 -6.39 -20.18
C LEU A 22 19.20 -5.04 -20.85
N GLY A 23 19.22 -5.00 -22.19
CA GLY A 23 18.89 -3.80 -22.96
C GLY A 23 17.45 -3.34 -22.72
N PHE A 24 16.50 -4.27 -22.71
CA PHE A 24 15.09 -3.98 -22.41
C PHE A 24 14.89 -3.48 -20.97
N GLN A 25 15.53 -4.13 -19.97
CA GLN A 25 15.48 -3.69 -18.58
C GLN A 25 16.05 -2.27 -18.39
N ASN A 26 17.18 -1.97 -19.03
CA ASN A 26 17.76 -0.63 -18.99
C ASN A 26 16.86 0.41 -19.65
N TYR A 27 16.23 0.07 -20.78
CA TYR A 27 15.28 0.96 -21.46
C TYR A 27 14.03 1.24 -20.61
N GLN A 28 13.47 0.21 -19.97
CA GLN A 28 12.34 0.36 -19.06
C GLN A 28 12.70 1.29 -17.89
N LYS A 29 13.82 1.03 -17.22
CA LYS A 29 14.32 1.88 -16.13
C LYS A 29 14.53 3.33 -16.57
N HIS A 30 15.14 3.55 -17.72
CA HIS A 30 15.35 4.91 -18.24
C HIS A 30 14.03 5.64 -18.51
N THR A 31 13.05 4.97 -19.10
CA THR A 31 11.73 5.54 -19.38
C THR A 31 11.00 5.90 -18.09
N GLN A 32 11.11 5.02 -17.10
CA GLN A 32 10.55 5.20 -15.76
C GLN A 32 11.17 6.38 -15.02
N ASP A 33 12.51 6.46 -14.97
CA ASP A 33 13.22 7.58 -14.34
C ASP A 33 12.83 8.91 -14.99
N LYS A 34 12.72 8.96 -16.33
CA LYS A 34 12.27 10.16 -17.05
C LYS A 34 10.82 10.55 -16.74
N HIS A 35 9.92 9.57 -16.59
CA HIS A 35 8.55 9.84 -16.16
C HIS A 35 8.51 10.42 -14.74
N PHE A 36 9.30 9.85 -13.83
CA PHE A 36 9.40 10.35 -12.46
C PHE A 36 9.98 11.78 -12.40
N GLU A 37 11.01 12.09 -13.20
CA GLU A 37 11.53 13.45 -13.34
C GLU A 37 10.44 14.43 -13.80
N GLN A 38 9.58 14.02 -14.74
CA GLN A 38 8.45 14.83 -15.16
C GLN A 38 7.46 15.09 -14.03
N ILE A 39 7.12 14.08 -13.22
CA ILE A 39 6.26 14.24 -12.04
C ILE A 39 6.85 15.27 -11.08
N VAL A 40 8.15 15.19 -10.79
CA VAL A 40 8.83 16.14 -9.90
C VAL A 40 8.81 17.55 -10.47
N ASN A 41 9.04 17.72 -11.78
CA ASN A 41 8.96 19.02 -12.44
C ASN A 41 7.55 19.62 -12.38
N ASP A 42 6.54 18.81 -12.64
CA ASP A 42 5.14 19.20 -12.54
C ASP A 42 4.76 19.66 -11.13
N LEU A 43 5.20 18.93 -10.09
CA LEU A 43 4.96 19.30 -8.70
C LEU A 43 5.67 20.60 -8.32
N ASN A 44 6.90 20.83 -8.80
CA ASN A 44 7.64 22.07 -8.55
C ASN A 44 6.95 23.30 -9.15
N ASN A 45 6.33 23.13 -10.32
CA ASN A 45 5.61 24.19 -11.03
C ASN A 45 4.17 24.41 -10.53
N LEU A 46 3.69 23.58 -9.60
CA LEU A 46 2.35 23.72 -9.05
C LEU A 46 2.27 24.96 -8.14
N GLU A 47 1.28 25.82 -8.39
CA GLU A 47 0.98 26.97 -7.53
C GLU A 47 0.43 26.49 -6.19
N VAL A 48 1.26 26.56 -5.16
CA VAL A 48 0.93 26.21 -3.77
C VAL A 48 1.36 27.37 -2.90
N THR A 49 0.47 27.83 -2.01
CA THR A 49 0.72 29.00 -1.14
C THR A 49 1.89 28.77 -0.17
N ASP A 50 2.14 27.51 0.21
CA ASP A 50 3.20 27.11 1.14
C ASP A 50 4.34 26.42 0.40
N GLU A 51 5.42 27.17 0.16
CA GLU A 51 6.62 26.68 -0.53
C GLU A 51 7.37 25.61 0.28
N LEU A 52 7.40 25.73 1.60
CA LEU A 52 8.10 24.79 2.47
C LEU A 52 7.38 23.44 2.46
N LEU A 53 6.05 23.44 2.58
CA LEU A 53 5.23 22.23 2.47
C LEU A 53 5.45 21.53 1.13
N ARG A 54 5.47 22.28 0.01
CA ARG A 54 5.73 21.72 -1.31
C ARG A 54 7.11 21.07 -1.40
N LYS A 55 8.16 21.75 -0.91
CA LYS A 55 9.54 21.20 -0.88
C LYS A 55 9.61 19.90 -0.05
N ASN A 56 8.98 19.89 1.12
CA ASN A 56 8.93 18.71 1.98
C ASN A 56 8.17 17.55 1.32
N PHE A 57 7.02 17.83 0.70
CA PHE A 57 6.25 16.83 -0.04
C PHE A 57 7.05 16.22 -1.19
N ILE A 58 7.71 17.03 -2.02
CA ILE A 58 8.54 16.55 -3.13
C ILE A 58 9.68 15.67 -2.62
N SER A 59 10.36 16.08 -1.53
CA SER A 59 11.39 15.27 -0.90
C SER A 59 10.86 13.92 -0.40
N GLU A 60 9.66 13.88 0.17
CA GLU A 60 9.01 12.63 0.57
C GLU A 60 8.73 11.71 -0.63
N ILE A 61 8.21 12.26 -1.73
CA ILE A 61 7.95 11.51 -2.97
C ILE A 61 9.25 10.96 -3.58
N GLN A 62 10.33 11.76 -3.60
CA GLN A 62 11.66 11.32 -4.01
C GLN A 62 12.19 10.20 -3.13
N ASN A 63 12.04 10.32 -1.81
CA ASN A 63 12.45 9.28 -0.88
C ASN A 63 11.68 7.97 -1.10
N ILE A 64 10.36 8.03 -1.31
CA ILE A 64 9.55 6.85 -1.65
C ILE A 64 10.08 6.17 -2.92
N TYR A 65 10.39 6.95 -3.96
CA TYR A 65 10.85 6.44 -5.24
C TYR A 65 12.15 5.63 -5.14
N VAL A 66 13.10 6.10 -4.33
CA VAL A 66 14.44 5.49 -4.23
C VAL A 66 14.56 4.42 -3.14
N THR A 67 13.61 4.34 -2.21
CA THR A 67 13.63 3.36 -1.11
C THR A 67 12.71 2.17 -1.38
N GLU A 68 12.97 1.07 -0.69
CA GLU A 68 12.13 -0.15 -0.72
C GLU A 68 11.14 -0.19 0.44
N ASN A 69 10.18 -1.12 0.38
CA ASN A 69 9.37 -1.44 1.54
C ASN A 69 10.24 -2.05 2.66
N PRO A 70 9.85 -1.89 3.93
CA PRO A 70 10.58 -2.53 5.03
C PRO A 70 10.57 -4.05 4.87
N GLN A 71 11.55 -4.70 5.49
CA GLN A 71 11.59 -6.17 5.55
C GLN A 71 10.40 -6.69 6.36
N ILE A 72 9.76 -7.76 5.87
CA ILE A 72 8.60 -8.36 6.54
C ILE A 72 9.07 -9.13 7.78
N ASP A 73 8.57 -8.80 8.96
CA ASP A 73 8.89 -9.53 10.19
C ASP A 73 7.91 -10.71 10.39
N LYS A 74 8.38 -11.82 10.96
CA LYS A 74 7.53 -12.94 11.38
C LYS A 74 6.60 -12.56 12.53
N ASP A 75 6.91 -11.51 13.29
CA ASP A 75 6.17 -11.09 14.49
C ASP A 75 4.97 -10.17 14.16
N ILE A 76 4.75 -9.86 12.87
CA ILE A 76 3.54 -9.15 12.41
C ILE A 76 2.30 -9.95 12.80
N LYS A 77 1.48 -9.34 13.66
CA LYS A 77 0.22 -9.90 14.16
C LYS A 77 -0.96 -9.57 13.26
N TYR A 78 -0.95 -8.35 12.70
CA TYR A 78 -2.02 -7.84 11.85
C TYR A 78 -1.48 -7.25 10.55
N VAL A 79 -2.24 -7.44 9.50
CA VAL A 79 -2.03 -6.82 8.19
C VAL A 79 -3.24 -5.94 7.90
N TRP A 80 -3.11 -4.63 8.05
CA TRP A 80 -4.20 -3.68 7.86
C TRP A 80 -4.15 -3.06 6.47
N VAL A 81 -5.12 -3.43 5.64
CA VAL A 81 -5.26 -2.91 4.28
C VAL A 81 -6.19 -1.70 4.31
N LEU A 82 -5.64 -0.50 4.11
CA LEU A 82 -6.46 0.73 4.09
C LEU A 82 -7.35 0.75 2.85
N SER A 83 -8.64 1.05 3.06
CA SER A 83 -9.62 1.10 1.98
C SER A 83 -9.22 2.13 0.91
N ALA A 84 -9.50 1.78 -0.34
CA ALA A 84 -9.14 2.56 -1.52
C ALA A 84 -10.36 3.27 -2.10
N ARG A 85 -10.20 3.95 -3.24
CA ARG A 85 -11.33 4.50 -4.01
C ARG A 85 -12.00 3.47 -4.93
N HIS A 86 -11.30 2.36 -5.19
CA HIS A 86 -11.79 1.19 -5.92
C HIS A 86 -11.65 -0.06 -5.05
N SER A 87 -12.58 -1.01 -5.21
CA SER A 87 -12.59 -2.26 -4.47
C SER A 87 -11.58 -3.26 -5.03
N TYR A 88 -11.48 -4.44 -4.40
CA TYR A 88 -10.68 -5.55 -4.91
C TYR A 88 -11.04 -5.94 -6.36
N ASN A 89 -12.34 -5.90 -6.70
CA ASN A 89 -12.83 -6.18 -8.06
C ASN A 89 -12.78 -4.94 -8.97
N LYS A 90 -12.02 -3.90 -8.60
CA LYS A 90 -11.80 -2.68 -9.39
C LYS A 90 -13.06 -1.86 -9.60
N MET A 91 -14.08 -2.08 -8.76
CA MET A 91 -15.32 -1.32 -8.80
C MET A 91 -15.16 -0.03 -8.00
N PRO A 92 -15.65 1.12 -8.49
CA PRO A 92 -15.59 2.37 -7.74
C PRO A 92 -16.45 2.29 -6.47
N ILE A 93 -15.93 2.79 -5.34
CA ILE A 93 -16.57 2.71 -4.02
C ILE A 93 -17.48 3.91 -3.69
N ILE A 94 -17.48 4.96 -4.53
CA ILE A 94 -17.98 6.31 -4.21
C ILE A 94 -19.46 6.32 -3.77
N SER A 95 -19.72 6.81 -2.55
CA SER A 95 -20.98 7.46 -2.19
C SER A 95 -20.90 8.94 -2.58
N HIS A 96 -21.69 9.35 -3.57
CA HIS A 96 -22.08 10.71 -3.96
C HIS A 96 -21.23 11.91 -3.46
N ALA A 97 -20.71 12.66 -4.42
CA ALA A 97 -20.01 13.96 -4.37
C ALA A 97 -18.47 13.90 -4.33
N GLN A 98 -17.87 14.46 -5.39
CA GLN A 98 -16.46 14.79 -5.61
C GLN A 98 -15.61 13.79 -6.42
N ASN A 99 -15.54 14.15 -7.71
CA ASN A 99 -14.51 13.90 -8.73
C ASN A 99 -14.44 12.54 -9.45
N ILE A 100 -14.77 12.69 -10.73
CA ILE A 100 -14.65 11.82 -11.91
C ILE A 100 -13.16 11.61 -12.26
N GLY A 101 -12.31 11.34 -11.28
CA GLY A 101 -10.85 11.48 -11.44
C GLY A 101 -9.97 10.51 -10.67
N ALA A 102 -10.52 9.50 -9.98
CA ALA A 102 -9.69 8.40 -9.48
C ALA A 102 -9.22 7.57 -10.69
N VAL A 103 -8.01 7.81 -11.17
CA VAL A 103 -7.50 7.16 -12.39
C VAL A 103 -7.06 5.72 -12.09
N ASP A 104 -6.54 5.47 -10.89
CA ASP A 104 -6.09 4.14 -10.49
C ASP A 104 -7.25 3.24 -10.04
N LYS A 105 -7.70 2.40 -10.98
CA LYS A 105 -8.71 1.36 -10.75
C LYS A 105 -8.15 0.12 -10.03
N GLU A 106 -6.84 -0.03 -10.03
CA GLU A 106 -6.12 -1.17 -9.48
C GLU A 106 -5.75 -0.96 -8.00
N ASP A 107 -5.83 0.27 -7.47
CA ASP A 107 -5.42 0.63 -6.11
C ASP A 107 -5.91 -0.37 -5.04
N GLY A 108 -7.22 -0.63 -4.97
CA GLY A 108 -7.79 -1.56 -4.00
C GLY A 108 -7.35 -3.01 -4.20
N TYR A 109 -7.22 -3.44 -5.46
CA TYR A 109 -6.70 -4.76 -5.80
C TYR A 109 -5.25 -4.90 -5.36
N ASN A 110 -4.38 -3.98 -5.77
CA ASN A 110 -2.94 -4.00 -5.50
C ASN A 110 -2.64 -3.95 -4.01
N ARG A 111 -3.35 -3.11 -3.23
CA ARG A 111 -3.19 -3.07 -1.77
C ARG A 111 -3.57 -4.38 -1.12
N MET A 112 -4.68 -4.98 -1.53
CA MET A 112 -5.13 -6.26 -0.98
C MET A 112 -4.17 -7.39 -1.35
N ARG A 113 -3.67 -7.43 -2.60
CA ARG A 113 -2.66 -8.39 -3.04
C ARG A 113 -1.37 -8.27 -2.24
N LEU A 114 -0.85 -7.06 -2.04
CA LEU A 114 0.33 -6.84 -1.18
C LEU A 114 0.06 -7.27 0.27
N GLY A 115 -1.13 -6.99 0.81
CA GLY A 115 -1.52 -7.47 2.15
C GLY A 115 -1.48 -9.00 2.26
N ILE A 116 -2.03 -9.70 1.28
CA ILE A 116 -2.00 -11.17 1.21
C ILE A 116 -0.55 -11.69 1.08
N GLU A 117 0.27 -11.06 0.25
CA GLU A 117 1.68 -11.45 0.08
C GLU A 117 2.47 -11.32 1.38
N ILE A 118 2.32 -10.18 2.08
CA ILE A 118 2.91 -9.98 3.41
C ILE A 118 2.42 -11.08 4.36
N ALA A 119 1.12 -11.34 4.42
CA ALA A 119 0.55 -12.32 5.32
C ALA A 119 1.09 -13.74 5.08
N LYS A 120 1.27 -14.13 3.81
CA LYS A 120 1.88 -15.41 3.43
C LYS A 120 3.36 -15.46 3.81
N GLU A 121 4.10 -14.38 3.59
CA GLU A 121 5.52 -14.31 3.95
C GLU A 121 5.73 -14.38 5.47
N VAL A 122 4.86 -13.74 6.26
CA VAL A 122 4.85 -13.85 7.73
C VAL A 122 4.69 -15.32 8.15
N ALA A 123 3.68 -16.03 7.59
CA ALA A 123 3.46 -17.44 7.89
C ALA A 123 4.66 -18.32 7.48
N ALA A 124 5.23 -18.07 6.30
CA ALA A 124 6.43 -18.74 5.81
C ALA A 124 7.61 -18.55 6.78
N LYS A 125 7.84 -17.32 7.27
CA LYS A 125 8.91 -17.01 8.22
C LYS A 125 8.68 -17.65 9.59
N LYS A 126 7.43 -17.69 10.08
CA LYS A 126 7.10 -18.40 11.34
C LYS A 126 7.38 -19.90 11.26
N LEU A 127 7.13 -20.51 10.10
CA LEU A 127 7.30 -21.94 9.86
C LEU A 127 8.67 -22.32 9.29
N ASN A 128 9.52 -21.33 8.99
CA ASN A 128 10.79 -21.51 8.27
C ASN A 128 10.62 -22.29 6.94
N LYS A 129 9.62 -21.88 6.15
CA LYS A 129 9.26 -22.47 4.84
C LYS A 129 9.32 -21.45 3.72
N GLN A 130 9.34 -21.92 2.47
CA GLN A 130 9.05 -21.06 1.33
C GLN A 130 7.55 -20.80 1.22
N VAL A 131 7.17 -19.62 0.70
CA VAL A 131 5.76 -19.26 0.49
C VAL A 131 5.04 -20.25 -0.43
N SER A 132 5.74 -20.83 -1.41
CA SER A 132 5.22 -21.84 -2.33
C SER A 132 4.80 -23.15 -1.65
N ASP A 133 5.34 -23.42 -0.46
CA ASP A 133 5.20 -24.72 0.22
C ASP A 133 4.16 -24.66 1.34
N LEU A 134 3.54 -23.50 1.55
CA LEU A 134 2.52 -23.30 2.57
C LEU A 134 1.19 -23.92 2.15
N THR A 135 0.63 -24.72 3.03
CA THR A 135 -0.74 -25.23 2.89
C THR A 135 -1.78 -24.20 3.35
N TYR A 136 -3.03 -24.36 2.92
CA TYR A 136 -4.14 -23.53 3.39
C TYR A 136 -4.29 -23.57 4.91
N GLN A 137 -4.14 -24.75 5.53
CA GLN A 137 -4.27 -24.93 6.97
C GLN A 137 -3.14 -24.21 7.73
N GLU A 138 -1.91 -24.24 7.21
CA GLU A 138 -0.80 -23.50 7.80
C GLU A 138 -0.97 -22.00 7.69
N LEU A 139 -1.47 -21.49 6.56
CA LEU A 139 -1.83 -20.08 6.43
C LEU A 139 -2.91 -19.70 7.44
N LYS A 140 -3.86 -20.59 7.70
CA LYS A 140 -4.97 -20.34 8.64
C LYS A 140 -4.46 -20.23 10.07
N GLU A 141 -3.55 -21.12 10.46
CA GLU A 141 -3.05 -21.22 11.83
C GLU A 141 -1.94 -20.21 12.14
N TYR A 142 -1.04 -19.95 11.18
CA TYR A 142 0.17 -19.15 11.42
C TYR A 142 0.15 -17.77 10.73
N GLY A 143 -0.74 -17.57 9.74
CA GLY A 143 -0.89 -16.30 9.06
C GLY A 143 -1.50 -15.21 9.96
N PRO A 144 -1.11 -13.93 9.80
CA PRO A 144 -1.71 -12.83 10.53
C PRO A 144 -3.16 -12.59 10.09
N ILE A 145 -3.94 -11.93 10.95
CA ILE A 145 -5.28 -11.49 10.56
C ILE A 145 -5.15 -10.27 9.63
N ILE A 146 -5.81 -10.33 8.47
CA ILE A 146 -5.97 -9.18 7.58
C ILE A 146 -7.14 -8.34 8.06
N LEU A 147 -6.85 -7.12 8.49
CA LEU A 147 -7.84 -6.12 8.91
C LEU A 147 -8.28 -5.30 7.70
N PHE A 148 -9.59 -5.09 7.55
CA PHE A 148 -10.15 -4.21 6.51
C PHE A 148 -11.37 -3.45 7.02
N ASN A 149 -11.41 -2.15 6.79
CA ASN A 149 -12.52 -1.30 7.23
C ASN A 149 -12.85 -0.17 6.26
N GLY A 150 -13.47 -0.54 5.13
CA GLY A 150 -14.09 0.40 4.21
C GLY A 150 -15.50 0.82 4.62
N GLY A 151 -16.16 1.59 3.75
CA GLY A 151 -17.59 1.89 3.87
C GLY A 151 -18.44 0.62 3.71
N ALA A 152 -19.73 0.69 4.06
CA ALA A 152 -20.63 -0.47 4.00
C ALA A 152 -20.65 -1.14 2.61
N TYR A 153 -20.64 -0.35 1.54
CA TYR A 153 -20.59 -0.86 0.17
C TYR A 153 -19.28 -1.61 -0.13
N ASP A 154 -18.14 -1.00 0.18
CA ASP A 154 -16.80 -1.59 -0.03
C ASP A 154 -16.60 -2.88 0.77
N ASN A 155 -16.98 -2.86 2.04
CA ASN A 155 -16.98 -4.04 2.89
C ASN A 155 -17.88 -5.15 2.32
N GLY A 156 -19.03 -4.80 1.73
CA GLY A 156 -19.91 -5.74 1.04
C GLY A 156 -19.22 -6.39 -0.17
N LEU A 157 -18.54 -5.59 -0.99
CA LEU A 157 -17.78 -6.09 -2.15
C LEU A 157 -16.65 -7.04 -1.74
N LEU A 158 -15.89 -6.72 -0.70
CA LEU A 158 -14.83 -7.62 -0.23
C LEU A 158 -15.41 -8.92 0.34
N LYS A 159 -16.53 -8.86 1.06
CA LYS A 159 -17.21 -10.08 1.54
C LYS A 159 -17.65 -10.97 0.39
N GLU A 160 -18.25 -10.39 -0.66
CA GLU A 160 -18.64 -11.12 -1.87
C GLU A 160 -17.43 -11.81 -2.54
N VAL A 161 -16.30 -11.11 -2.65
CA VAL A 161 -15.04 -11.67 -3.17
C VAL A 161 -14.60 -12.90 -2.37
N LEU A 162 -14.66 -12.83 -1.04
CA LEU A 162 -14.27 -13.92 -0.14
C LEU A 162 -15.25 -15.10 -0.20
N ASP A 163 -16.56 -14.82 -0.23
CA ASP A 163 -17.61 -15.84 -0.28
C ASP A 163 -17.61 -16.58 -1.63
N ASN A 164 -17.29 -15.87 -2.72
CA ASN A 164 -17.14 -16.45 -4.05
C ASN A 164 -15.77 -17.09 -4.31
N ASN A 165 -14.91 -17.21 -3.28
CA ASN A 165 -13.55 -17.77 -3.38
C ASN A 165 -12.73 -17.15 -4.53
N GLN A 166 -12.83 -15.83 -4.73
CA GLN A 166 -12.01 -15.12 -5.72
C GLN A 166 -10.59 -14.86 -5.21
N ILE A 167 -10.42 -14.77 -3.89
CA ILE A 167 -9.12 -14.85 -3.21
C ILE A 167 -8.95 -16.30 -2.76
N LYS A 168 -8.09 -17.06 -3.45
CA LYS A 168 -7.88 -18.51 -3.21
C LYS A 168 -6.61 -18.83 -2.45
N ASP A 169 -5.68 -17.90 -2.41
CA ASP A 169 -4.33 -18.10 -1.91
C ASP A 169 -4.11 -17.54 -0.50
N TYR A 170 -5.21 -17.20 0.20
CA TYR A 170 -5.22 -16.88 1.62
C TYR A 170 -6.55 -17.29 2.28
N PRO A 171 -6.56 -17.78 3.53
CA PRO A 171 -7.79 -18.21 4.19
C PRO A 171 -8.77 -17.08 4.45
N LYS A 172 -10.02 -17.26 4.02
CA LYS A 172 -11.07 -16.24 4.22
C LYS A 172 -11.36 -15.98 5.70
N GLU A 173 -11.14 -16.98 6.55
CA GLU A 173 -11.32 -16.88 8.01
C GLU A 173 -10.29 -15.95 8.67
N ASN A 174 -9.17 -15.67 7.99
CA ASN A 174 -8.15 -14.75 8.46
C ASN A 174 -8.41 -13.31 8.00
N PHE A 175 -9.61 -13.01 7.48
CA PHE A 175 -10.04 -11.63 7.20
C PHE A 175 -11.00 -11.16 8.30
N TYR A 176 -10.66 -10.05 8.93
CA TYR A 176 -11.55 -9.34 9.84
C TYR A 176 -12.02 -8.03 9.20
N ILE A 177 -13.27 -8.05 8.73
CA ILE A 177 -13.91 -6.93 8.04
C ILE A 177 -14.87 -6.24 9.01
N PHE A 178 -14.62 -4.97 9.32
CA PHE A 178 -15.40 -4.19 10.28
C PHE A 178 -15.83 -2.85 9.68
N ALA A 179 -17.00 -2.36 10.10
CA ALA A 179 -17.64 -1.21 9.48
C ALA A 179 -17.07 0.12 10.00
N LEU A 180 -16.86 1.07 9.09
CA LEU A 180 -16.63 2.46 9.49
C LEU A 180 -17.81 3.01 10.27
N LEU A 181 -17.52 3.92 11.20
CA LEU A 181 -18.55 4.70 11.88
C LEU A 181 -19.32 5.55 10.85
N GLU A 182 -20.60 5.78 11.12
CA GLU A 182 -21.47 6.56 10.24
C GLU A 182 -20.87 7.96 9.98
N ASN A 183 -20.92 8.41 8.72
CA ASN A 183 -20.35 9.68 8.26
C ASN A 183 -18.82 9.82 8.41
N GLN A 184 -18.09 8.71 8.59
CA GLN A 184 -16.63 8.70 8.69
C GLN A 184 -15.96 7.88 7.58
N ALA A 185 -16.47 7.95 6.35
CA ALA A 185 -15.92 7.28 5.16
C ALA A 185 -14.61 7.94 4.65
N ASN A 186 -13.60 8.03 5.51
CA ASN A 186 -12.29 8.61 5.20
C ASN A 186 -11.18 7.94 6.04
N THR A 187 -9.92 8.26 5.76
CA THR A 187 -8.76 7.69 6.49
C THR A 187 -8.85 7.95 8.00
N GLY A 188 -9.26 9.15 8.43
CA GLY A 188 -9.42 9.43 9.87
C GLY A 188 -10.48 8.54 10.55
N GLY A 189 -11.57 8.24 9.85
CA GLY A 189 -12.56 7.25 10.29
C GLY A 189 -12.00 5.84 10.41
N GLN A 190 -11.15 5.43 9.46
CA GLN A 190 -10.49 4.13 9.49
C GLN A 190 -9.66 3.94 10.78
N PHE A 191 -8.87 4.94 11.19
CA PHE A 191 -8.12 4.89 12.45
C PHE A 191 -9.03 4.88 13.69
N LYS A 192 -10.06 5.75 13.72
CA LYS A 192 -10.99 5.80 14.86
C LYS A 192 -11.72 4.47 15.08
N THR A 193 -12.15 3.82 14.00
CA THR A 193 -12.79 2.51 14.09
C THR A 193 -11.79 1.46 14.56
N LEU A 194 -10.55 1.45 14.05
CA LEU A 194 -9.51 0.52 14.55
C LEU A 194 -9.33 0.62 16.07
N TYR A 195 -9.29 1.83 16.63
CA TYR A 195 -9.17 2.03 18.08
C TYR A 195 -10.38 1.53 18.85
N LYS A 196 -11.57 1.71 18.27
CA LYS A 196 -12.79 1.17 18.84
C LYS A 196 -12.77 -0.35 18.87
N GLU A 197 -12.42 -1.01 17.77
CA GLU A 197 -12.31 -2.47 17.74
C GLU A 197 -11.30 -3.00 18.77
N HIS A 198 -10.22 -2.25 19.00
CA HIS A 198 -9.27 -2.58 20.05
C HIS A 198 -9.89 -2.46 21.46
N LYS A 199 -10.54 -1.32 21.73
CA LYS A 199 -11.19 -1.04 23.02
C LYS A 199 -12.30 -2.02 23.34
N ASP A 200 -13.05 -2.44 22.32
CA ASP A 200 -14.16 -3.38 22.44
C ASP A 200 -13.68 -4.84 22.58
N GLY A 201 -12.36 -5.09 22.48
CA GLY A 201 -11.75 -6.40 22.66
C GLY A 201 -11.84 -7.32 21.44
N ASN A 202 -12.28 -6.79 20.29
CA ASN A 202 -12.38 -7.54 19.04
C ASN A 202 -11.02 -7.78 18.38
N ILE A 203 -10.09 -6.84 18.56
CA ILE A 203 -8.68 -6.97 18.18
C ILE A 203 -7.79 -6.56 19.36
N ASP A 204 -6.58 -7.09 19.43
CA ASP A 204 -5.64 -6.76 20.51
C ASP A 204 -4.35 -6.17 19.94
N LEU A 205 -4.25 -4.85 19.95
CA LEU A 205 -3.10 -4.11 19.44
C LEU A 205 -1.99 -3.95 20.49
N ASN A 206 -2.17 -4.45 21.73
CA ASN A 206 -1.13 -4.37 22.74
C ASN A 206 0.10 -5.18 22.32
N ASN A 207 1.28 -4.54 22.34
CA ASN A 207 2.57 -5.13 21.94
C ASN A 207 2.53 -5.78 20.54
N ALA A 208 1.65 -5.31 19.66
CA ALA A 208 1.46 -5.88 18.34
C ALA A 208 2.34 -5.18 17.29
N GLU A 209 2.90 -5.95 16.37
CA GLU A 209 3.40 -5.39 15.11
C GLU A 209 2.29 -5.45 14.06
N ILE A 210 2.06 -4.32 13.40
CA ILE A 210 0.98 -4.16 12.41
C ILE A 210 1.55 -3.64 11.10
N ALA A 211 1.42 -4.44 10.04
CA ALA A 211 1.71 -4.00 8.68
C ALA A 211 0.54 -3.18 8.15
N ILE A 212 0.79 -1.99 7.63
CA ILE A 212 -0.25 -1.06 7.15
C ILE A 212 -0.01 -0.80 5.67
N ILE A 213 -1.00 -1.11 4.84
CA ILE A 213 -0.87 -1.06 3.39
C ILE A 213 -1.61 0.15 2.84
N THR A 214 -0.88 0.98 2.09
CA THR A 214 -1.45 2.13 1.39
C THR A 214 -0.75 2.35 0.06
N HIS A 215 -1.28 3.25 -0.76
CA HIS A 215 -0.63 3.63 -2.01
C HIS A 215 0.45 4.68 -1.75
N ALA A 216 1.56 4.60 -2.49
CA ALA A 216 2.69 5.53 -2.43
C ALA A 216 2.27 7.02 -2.48
N TYR A 217 1.33 7.42 -3.34
CA TYR A 217 0.91 8.82 -3.43
C TYR A 217 0.09 9.30 -2.22
N HIS A 218 -0.53 8.40 -1.46
CA HIS A 218 -1.21 8.74 -0.20
C HIS A 218 -0.29 8.73 1.02
N PHE A 219 0.89 8.12 0.91
CA PHE A 219 1.80 7.94 2.03
C PHE A 219 2.12 9.23 2.77
N PRO A 220 2.42 10.38 2.12
CA PRO A 220 2.69 11.62 2.84
C PRO A 220 1.58 11.99 3.84
N ARG A 221 0.31 11.84 3.45
CA ARG A 221 -0.83 12.11 4.32
C ARG A 221 -1.03 11.01 5.37
N VAL A 222 -0.94 9.74 4.98
CA VAL A 222 -1.10 8.59 5.88
C VAL A 222 -0.04 8.59 6.98
N TYR A 223 1.22 8.87 6.65
CA TYR A 223 2.31 8.96 7.60
C TYR A 223 2.06 10.02 8.68
N ARG A 224 1.61 11.21 8.28
CA ARG A 224 1.28 12.30 9.21
C ARG A 224 0.08 12.01 10.12
N TYR A 225 -0.74 10.98 9.83
CA TYR A 225 -1.73 10.52 10.80
C TYR A 225 -1.07 9.91 12.04
N PHE A 226 0.05 9.19 11.91
CA PHE A 226 0.71 8.55 13.05
C PHE A 226 1.38 9.56 13.97
N ASP A 227 1.88 10.67 13.41
CA ASP A 227 2.52 11.74 14.16
C ASP A 227 1.50 12.71 14.80
N ASN A 228 0.20 12.59 14.44
CA ASN A 228 -0.85 13.44 14.98
C ASN A 228 -1.49 12.83 16.23
N LYS A 229 -1.82 13.66 17.22
CA LYS A 229 -2.68 13.22 18.33
C LYS A 229 -4.14 13.14 17.86
N PRO A 230 -4.89 12.10 18.25
CA PRO A 230 -4.60 11.11 19.29
C PRO A 230 -3.88 9.84 18.82
N ASN A 231 -3.55 9.72 17.53
CA ASN A 231 -3.04 8.47 16.96
C ASN A 231 -1.65 8.11 17.50
N PHE A 232 -0.75 9.10 17.60
CA PHE A 232 0.57 8.90 18.20
C PHE A 232 0.45 8.28 19.60
N ASP A 233 -0.37 8.91 20.46
CA ASP A 233 -0.61 8.46 21.84
C ASP A 233 -1.21 7.05 21.85
N PHE A 234 -2.10 6.71 20.91
CA PHE A 234 -2.65 5.36 20.81
C PHE A 234 -1.56 4.32 20.53
N PHE A 235 -0.80 4.44 19.44
CA PHE A 235 0.21 3.43 19.11
C PHE A 235 1.31 3.36 20.18
N TYR A 236 1.71 4.49 20.75
CA TYR A 236 2.69 4.56 21.82
C TYR A 236 2.21 3.87 23.11
N ASN A 237 1.01 4.20 23.59
CA ASN A 237 0.50 3.68 24.87
C ASN A 237 0.23 2.17 24.84
N HIS A 238 -0.08 1.61 23.67
CA HIS A 238 -0.30 0.18 23.49
C HIS A 238 0.98 -0.57 23.04
N ASN A 239 2.11 0.13 22.92
CA ASN A 239 3.36 -0.42 22.38
C ASN A 239 3.15 -1.14 21.02
N THR A 240 2.26 -0.59 20.19
CA THR A 240 1.97 -1.11 18.86
C THR A 240 2.98 -0.55 17.88
N LYS A 241 3.64 -1.40 17.09
CA LYS A 241 4.62 -0.97 16.09
C LYS A 241 4.00 -0.97 14.69
N PRO A 242 3.64 0.21 14.13
CA PRO A 242 3.17 0.30 12.76
C PRO A 242 4.34 0.21 11.77
N MET A 243 4.21 -0.67 10.77
CA MET A 243 5.13 -0.78 9.63
C MET A 243 4.35 -0.48 8.35
N ILE A 244 4.74 0.57 7.62
CA ILE A 244 3.98 1.01 6.44
C ILE A 244 4.58 0.40 5.17
N PHE A 245 3.73 -0.28 4.41
CA PHE A 245 4.04 -0.89 3.12
C PHE A 245 3.29 -0.16 2.01
N LEU A 246 4.01 0.13 0.93
CA LEU A 246 3.53 0.96 -0.17
C LEU A 246 3.39 0.13 -1.45
N VAL A 247 2.25 0.28 -2.12
CA VAL A 247 2.08 -0.13 -3.52
C VAL A 247 2.49 1.02 -4.46
N ASP A 248 2.96 0.65 -5.66
CA ASP A 248 3.35 1.56 -6.75
C ASP A 248 4.28 2.70 -6.29
N ARG A 249 5.35 2.32 -5.59
CA ARG A 249 6.44 3.23 -5.15
C ARG A 249 7.15 3.91 -6.32
N LYS A 250 6.97 3.36 -7.51
CA LYS A 250 7.59 3.78 -8.76
C LYS A 250 6.74 4.72 -9.58
N PHE A 251 5.50 4.97 -9.15
CA PHE A 251 4.57 5.90 -9.79
C PHE A 251 4.39 5.57 -11.29
N GLU A 252 4.24 4.28 -11.59
CA GLU A 252 4.06 3.78 -12.95
C GLU A 252 2.58 3.83 -13.38
N THR A 253 1.67 3.91 -12.41
CA THR A 253 0.23 3.90 -12.67
C THR A 253 -0.21 5.16 -13.39
N VAL A 254 -1.01 4.99 -14.44
CA VAL A 254 -1.57 6.11 -15.21
C VAL A 254 -2.39 7.03 -14.29
N GLY A 255 -2.14 8.33 -14.36
CA GLY A 255 -2.85 9.35 -13.58
C GLY A 255 -2.36 9.56 -12.15
N VAL A 256 -1.27 8.88 -11.76
CA VAL A 256 -0.62 9.08 -10.45
C VAL A 256 -0.10 10.51 -10.26
N ASP A 257 0.29 11.18 -11.36
CA ASP A 257 0.71 12.58 -11.37
C ASP A 257 -0.41 13.50 -10.88
N ASN A 258 -1.65 13.26 -11.33
CA ASN A 258 -2.82 14.00 -10.89
C ASN A 258 -3.15 13.70 -9.43
N GLU A 259 -3.04 12.45 -8.98
CA GLU A 259 -3.25 12.10 -7.57
C GLU A 259 -2.22 12.79 -6.66
N LEU A 260 -0.94 12.82 -7.04
CA LEU A 260 0.10 13.52 -6.30
C LEU A 260 -0.16 15.03 -6.21
N LYS A 261 -0.56 15.66 -7.33
CA LYS A 261 -0.96 17.08 -7.34
C LYS A 261 -2.13 17.32 -6.38
N GLN A 262 -3.15 16.46 -6.41
CA GLN A 262 -4.32 16.58 -5.53
C GLN A 262 -3.98 16.35 -4.05
N GLU A 263 -3.09 15.41 -3.73
CA GLU A 263 -2.65 15.21 -2.34
C GLU A 263 -1.88 16.44 -1.84
N LEU A 264 -0.97 16.99 -2.64
CA LEU A 264 -0.26 18.23 -2.29
C LEU A 264 -1.21 19.41 -2.04
N LEU A 265 -2.24 19.59 -2.87
CA LEU A 265 -3.24 20.65 -2.69
C LEU A 265 -4.14 20.45 -1.46
N LYS A 266 -4.36 19.21 -1.01
CA LYS A 266 -5.19 18.90 0.17
C LYS A 266 -4.44 19.09 1.49
N LEU A 267 -3.13 18.85 1.50
CA LEU A 267 -2.31 18.86 2.72
C LEU A 267 -2.47 20.15 3.56
N PRO A 268 -2.41 21.38 3.00
CA PRO A 268 -2.58 22.60 3.79
C PRO A 268 -3.90 22.62 4.56
N SER A 269 -5.01 22.26 3.90
CA SER A 269 -6.33 22.24 4.53
C SER A 269 -6.42 21.21 5.65
N TYR A 270 -5.73 20.07 5.51
CA TYR A 270 -5.77 18.99 6.49
C TYR A 270 -4.92 19.35 7.72
N ILE A 271 -3.77 20.00 7.52
CA ILE A 271 -2.92 20.54 8.58
C ILE A 271 -3.69 21.65 9.33
N GLN A 272 -4.28 22.61 8.61
CA GLN A 272 -5.05 23.71 9.22
C GLN A 272 -6.24 23.21 10.05
N LYS A 273 -6.88 22.12 9.64
CA LYS A 273 -7.99 21.47 10.38
C LYS A 273 -7.51 20.53 11.48
N CYS A 274 -6.20 20.45 11.73
CA CYS A 274 -5.57 19.54 12.68
C CYS A 274 -5.92 18.06 12.46
N PHE A 275 -6.24 17.66 11.22
CA PHE A 275 -6.53 16.27 10.88
C PHE A 275 -5.25 15.43 10.79
N ILE A 276 -4.14 16.06 10.39
CA ILE A 276 -2.80 15.47 10.30
C ILE A 276 -1.79 16.46 10.89
N SER A 277 -0.62 15.97 11.30
CA SER A 277 0.45 16.82 11.81
C SER A 277 1.10 17.65 10.69
N GLU A 278 1.57 18.85 11.05
CA GLU A 278 2.57 19.54 10.25
C GLU A 278 3.90 18.83 10.42
N LYS A 279 4.58 18.53 9.31
CA LYS A 279 5.91 17.94 9.38
C LYS A 279 6.92 19.07 9.38
N HIS A 280 7.40 19.44 10.56
CA HIS A 280 8.63 20.19 10.68
C HIS A 280 9.78 19.22 10.36
N THR A 281 10.66 19.61 9.45
CA THR A 281 11.78 18.78 8.99
C THR A 281 12.57 18.18 10.17
N LEU A 282 13.02 16.93 10.00
CA LEU A 282 14.12 16.34 10.76
C LEU A 282 15.41 17.15 10.56
#